data_AF-A0A382DPD1-F1
#
_entry.id   AF-A0A382DPD1-F1
#
_cell.length_a   1.000
_cell.length_b   1.000
_cell.length_c   1.000
_cell.angle_alpha   90.00
_cell.angle_beta   90.00
_cell.angle_gamma   90.00
#
_symmetry.space_group_name_H-M   'P 1'
#
loop_
_entity.id
_entity.type
_entity.pdbx_description
1 polymer ?
#
loop_
_entity_poly.entity_id
_entity_poly.type
_entity_poly.pdbx_seq_one_letter_code
_entity_poly.pdbx_strand_id
1 'polypeptide(L)'
;MKKTIISISIICLLNLSCTLKKNSVVINPSQDSGTAVNCSYPFAPSNNLVLLIFYKDAMRYLTHSDDICRHSFAKKLKEEVQSSFFLSQGCITATVDDINDALYNPAELRKRLNY
;
A
#
# COMPACT_ATOMS: atom_id res chain seq x y z
N MET A 1 11.37 54.63 -0.55
CA MET A 1 10.16 53.78 -0.49
C MET A 1 9.98 53.07 -1.82
N LYS A 2 10.06 51.73 -1.81
CA LYS A 2 9.14 50.82 -2.52
C LYS A 2 9.55 49.41 -2.10
N LYS A 3 8.88 48.90 -1.05
CA LYS A 3 8.99 47.50 -0.62
C LYS A 3 8.40 46.67 -1.75
N THR A 4 9.26 46.00 -2.51
CA THR A 4 8.81 44.97 -3.45
C THR A 4 8.33 43.80 -2.63
N ILE A 5 7.03 43.78 -2.33
CA ILE A 5 6.36 42.64 -1.73
C ILE A 5 6.44 41.54 -2.78
N ILE A 6 7.40 40.62 -2.61
CA ILE A 6 7.43 39.34 -3.30
C ILE A 6 6.19 38.61 -2.77
N SER A 7 5.07 38.80 -3.46
CA SER A 7 3.87 38.02 -3.25
C SER A 7 4.23 36.62 -3.71
N ILE A 8 4.78 35.82 -2.79
CA ILE A 8 4.96 34.39 -2.98
C ILE A 8 3.56 33.86 -3.22
N SER A 9 3.25 33.55 -4.48
CA SER A 9 2.02 32.88 -4.88
C SER A 9 2.04 31.45 -4.32
N ILE A 10 1.92 31.32 -3.00
CA ILE A 10 1.64 30.11 -2.23
C ILE A 10 0.12 29.87 -2.33
N ILE A 11 -0.44 29.88 -3.54
CA ILE A 11 -1.88 29.66 -3.77
C ILE A 11 -2.09 28.42 -4.66
N CYS A 12 -1.10 27.50 -4.67
CA CYS A 12 -1.26 26.18 -5.26
C CYS A 12 -0.87 25.03 -4.30
N LEU A 13 -0.97 25.26 -2.99
CA LEU A 13 -0.68 24.24 -1.96
C LEU A 13 -1.93 23.72 -1.23
N LEU A 14 -3.14 24.16 -1.61
CA LEU A 14 -4.38 23.80 -0.91
C LEU A 14 -5.38 22.98 -1.73
N ASN A 15 -5.01 22.56 -2.94
CA ASN A 15 -5.77 21.56 -3.72
C ASN A 15 -5.02 20.23 -3.81
N LEU A 16 -4.40 19.79 -2.71
CA LEU A 16 -4.16 18.35 -2.51
C LEU A 16 -5.49 17.65 -2.21
N SER A 17 -6.47 17.81 -3.10
CA SER A 17 -7.40 16.73 -3.43
C SER A 17 -6.59 15.68 -4.19
N CYS A 18 -5.57 15.11 -3.55
CA CYS A 18 -5.09 13.79 -3.88
C CYS A 18 -6.22 12.86 -3.46
N THR A 19 -7.28 12.80 -4.27
CA THR A 19 -8.07 11.58 -4.36
C THR A 19 -7.04 10.51 -4.68
N LEU A 20 -6.65 9.75 -3.66
CA LEU A 20 -5.83 8.56 -3.76
C LEU A 20 -6.46 7.75 -4.89
N LYS A 21 -5.87 7.84 -6.09
CA LYS A 21 -6.43 7.25 -7.29
C LYS A 21 -6.34 5.75 -7.00
N LYS A 22 -7.45 5.15 -6.59
CA LYS A 22 -7.51 3.73 -6.28
C LYS A 22 -6.98 3.01 -7.50
N ASN A 23 -5.82 2.39 -7.36
CA ASN A 23 -5.14 1.79 -8.50
C ASN A 23 -5.86 0.48 -8.77
N SER A 24 -6.62 0.47 -9.84
CA SER A 24 -7.27 -0.74 -10.35
C SER A 24 -6.19 -1.60 -10.99
N VAL A 25 -5.86 -2.73 -10.36
CA VAL A 25 -4.97 -3.73 -10.93
C VAL A 25 -5.84 -4.87 -11.41
N VAL A 26 -5.82 -5.11 -12.71
CA VAL A 26 -6.46 -6.30 -13.29
C VAL A 26 -5.61 -7.51 -12.94
N ILE A 27 -6.23 -8.48 -12.29
CA ILE A 27 -5.61 -9.74 -11.93
C ILE A 27 -6.27 -10.80 -12.77
N ASN A 28 -5.48 -11.47 -13.61
CA ASN A 28 -5.93 -12.70 -14.24
C ASN A 28 -5.73 -13.80 -13.20
N PRO A 29 -6.78 -14.36 -12.57
CA PRO A 29 -6.62 -15.52 -11.72
C PRO A 29 -5.95 -16.64 -12.54
N SER A 30 -5.03 -17.39 -11.93
CA SER A 30 -4.38 -18.50 -12.64
C SER A 30 -5.44 -19.53 -13.03
N GLN A 31 -5.58 -19.73 -14.34
CA GLN A 31 -6.10 -20.92 -15.02
C GLN A 31 -7.16 -21.71 -14.25
N ASP A 32 -8.43 -21.26 -14.32
CA ASP A 32 -9.60 -22.16 -14.38
C ASP A 32 -10.95 -21.42 -14.53
N SER A 33 -11.05 -20.12 -14.20
CA SER A 33 -12.35 -19.44 -14.19
C SER A 33 -12.61 -18.42 -15.32
N GLY A 34 -11.63 -18.15 -16.19
CA GLY A 34 -11.77 -17.25 -17.36
C GLY A 34 -12.17 -15.80 -17.07
N THR A 35 -12.43 -15.44 -15.82
CA THR A 35 -12.99 -14.13 -15.45
C THR A 35 -11.88 -13.28 -14.86
N ALA A 36 -11.47 -12.24 -15.58
CA ALA A 36 -10.54 -11.24 -15.07
C ALA A 36 -11.15 -10.58 -13.82
N VAL A 37 -10.44 -10.65 -12.70
CA VAL A 37 -10.88 -9.99 -11.46
C VAL A 37 -10.20 -8.63 -11.40
N ASN A 38 -11.00 -7.58 -11.34
CA ASN A 38 -10.47 -6.23 -11.22
C ASN A 38 -10.36 -5.87 -9.74
N CYS A 39 -9.14 -5.80 -9.22
CA CYS A 39 -8.89 -5.48 -7.82
C CYS A 39 -8.53 -4.01 -7.65
N SER A 40 -9.14 -3.36 -6.67
CA SER A 40 -8.92 -1.94 -6.38
C SER A 40 -7.98 -1.79 -5.19
N TYR A 41 -6.68 -1.75 -5.47
CA TYR A 41 -5.67 -1.65 -4.41
C TYR A 41 -5.67 -0.27 -3.76
N PRO A 42 -5.33 -0.17 -2.47
CA PRO A 42 -5.23 1.12 -1.78
C PRO A 42 -4.14 1.99 -2.41
N PHE A 43 -3.09 1.36 -2.95
CA PHE A 43 -2.03 2.00 -3.73
C PHE A 43 -1.40 0.97 -4.68
N ALA A 44 -0.64 1.44 -5.67
CA ALA A 44 0.16 0.57 -6.50
C ALA A 44 1.41 0.13 -5.70
N PRO A 45 1.62 -1.18 -5.46
CA PRO A 45 2.85 -1.66 -4.84
C PRO A 45 3.95 -1.58 -5.89
N SER A 46 4.62 -0.43 -5.96
CA SER A 46 5.63 -0.12 -6.99
C SER A 46 6.99 0.28 -6.42
N ASN A 47 7.05 0.49 -5.10
CA ASN A 47 8.27 0.65 -4.32
C ASN A 47 7.93 0.66 -2.81
N ASN A 48 8.96 0.50 -1.99
CA ASN A 48 8.78 0.32 -0.54
C ASN A 48 8.50 1.62 0.20
N LEU A 49 8.80 2.79 -0.39
CA LEU A 49 8.44 4.08 0.21
C LEU A 49 6.92 4.25 0.24
N VAL A 50 6.22 3.84 -0.82
CA VAL A 50 4.75 3.87 -0.85
C VAL A 50 4.17 2.96 0.23
N LEU A 51 4.74 1.76 0.43
CA LEU A 51 4.33 0.88 1.52
C LEU A 51 4.51 1.53 2.89
N LEU A 52 5.63 2.20 3.16
CA LEU A 52 5.86 2.87 4.45
C LEU A 52 4.82 3.96 4.73
N ILE A 53 4.45 4.74 3.70
CA ILE A 53 3.45 5.81 3.83
C ILE A 53 2.05 5.23 4.08
N PHE A 54 1.69 4.18 3.35
CA PHE A 54 0.34 3.59 3.36
C PHE A 54 0.27 2.26 4.11
N TYR A 55 1.18 2.04 5.06
CA TYR A 55 1.37 0.75 5.71
C TYR A 55 0.08 0.24 6.39
N LYS A 56 -0.61 1.10 7.15
CA LYS A 56 -1.88 0.73 7.80
C LYS A 56 -2.99 0.41 6.80
N ASP A 57 -3.04 1.14 5.68
CA ASP A 57 -4.03 0.89 4.63
C ASP A 57 -3.73 -0.43 3.91
N ALA A 58 -2.45 -0.77 3.73
CA ALA A 58 -2.03 -2.06 3.22
C ALA A 58 -2.50 -3.19 4.11
N MET A 59 -2.20 -3.12 5.41
CA MET A 59 -2.59 -4.14 6.38
C MET A 59 -4.11 -4.28 6.47
N ARG A 60 -4.85 -3.17 6.50
CA ARG A 60 -6.32 -3.17 6.48
C ARG A 60 -6.88 -3.82 5.23
N TYR A 61 -6.33 -3.52 4.05
CA TYR A 61 -6.75 -4.12 2.80
C TYR A 61 -6.53 -5.64 2.83
N LEU A 62 -5.38 -6.09 3.30
CA LEU A 62 -5.05 -7.51 3.43
C LEU A 62 -5.99 -8.27 4.38
N THR A 63 -6.42 -7.62 5.46
CA THR A 63 -7.34 -8.24 6.42
C THR A 63 -8.79 -8.33 5.95
N HIS A 64 -9.27 -7.38 5.14
CA HIS A 64 -10.72 -7.23 4.89
C HIS A 64 -11.17 -7.38 3.43
N SER A 65 -10.26 -7.49 2.47
CA SER A 65 -10.63 -7.55 1.05
C SER A 65 -10.90 -8.98 0.56
N ASP A 66 -11.49 -9.10 -0.63
CA ASP A 66 -11.76 -10.37 -1.29
C ASP A 66 -10.50 -11.23 -1.44
N ASP A 67 -10.68 -12.54 -1.31
CA ASP A 67 -9.59 -13.49 -1.12
C ASP A 67 -8.55 -13.44 -2.25
N ILE A 68 -9.01 -13.40 -3.49
CA ILE A 68 -8.15 -13.28 -4.69
C ILE A 68 -7.36 -11.96 -4.66
N CYS A 69 -8.04 -10.87 -4.33
CA CYS A 69 -7.47 -9.53 -4.37
C CYS A 69 -6.45 -9.29 -3.25
N ARG A 70 -6.71 -9.78 -2.03
CA ARG A 70 -5.77 -9.65 -0.92
C ARG A 70 -4.51 -10.51 -1.12
N HIS A 71 -4.64 -11.73 -1.64
CA HIS A 71 -3.49 -12.61 -1.87
C HIS A 71 -2.58 -12.07 -2.97
N SER A 72 -3.15 -11.56 -4.06
CA SER A 72 -2.32 -10.97 -5.12
C SER A 72 -1.66 -9.67 -4.67
N PHE A 73 -2.36 -8.83 -3.90
CA PHE A 73 -1.75 -7.63 -3.32
C PHE A 73 -0.61 -7.98 -2.36
N ALA A 74 -0.81 -8.97 -1.48
CA ALA A 74 0.23 -9.47 -0.58
C ALA A 74 1.45 -9.99 -1.33
N LYS A 75 1.25 -10.73 -2.42
CA LYS A 75 2.35 -11.23 -3.25
C LYS A 75 3.21 -10.08 -3.77
N LYS A 76 2.59 -9.07 -4.40
CA LYS A 76 3.31 -7.90 -4.92
C LYS A 76 4.02 -7.13 -3.80
N LEU A 77 3.37 -6.93 -2.66
CA LEU A 77 4.00 -6.27 -1.52
C LEU A 77 5.24 -7.00 -1.01
N LYS A 78 5.19 -8.34 -0.91
CA LYS A 78 6.34 -9.14 -0.49
C LYS A 78 7.50 -9.02 -1.49
N GLU A 79 7.21 -9.05 -2.79
CA GLU A 79 8.22 -8.87 -3.86
C GLU A 79 8.93 -7.51 -3.74
N GLU A 80 8.16 -6.44 -3.54
CA GLU A 80 8.71 -5.09 -3.32
C GLU A 80 9.58 -5.04 -2.05
N VAL A 81 9.04 -5.52 -0.91
CA VAL A 81 9.75 -5.50 0.38
C VAL A 81 11.06 -6.29 0.32
N GLN A 82 11.04 -7.47 -0.29
CA GLN A 82 12.20 -8.35 -0.40
C GLN A 82 13.26 -7.80 -1.37
N SER A 83 12.85 -7.06 -2.40
CA SER A 83 13.77 -6.39 -3.32
C SER A 83 14.28 -5.04 -2.79
N SER A 84 13.88 -4.65 -1.58
CA SER A 84 14.28 -3.38 -0.98
C SER A 84 15.78 -3.31 -0.68
N PHE A 85 16.45 -2.32 -1.28
CA PHE A 85 17.85 -2.02 -0.98
C PHE A 85 18.05 -1.27 0.36
N PHE A 86 17.04 -0.53 0.82
CA PHE A 86 17.16 0.38 1.97
C PHE A 86 16.57 -0.16 3.27
N LEU A 87 15.92 -1.33 3.25
CA LEU A 87 15.46 -2.01 4.46
C LEU A 87 16.52 -2.99 4.94
N SER A 88 16.79 -3.00 6.24
CA SER A 88 17.59 -4.04 6.86
C SER A 88 16.85 -5.38 6.80
N GLN A 89 17.58 -6.50 6.89
CA GLN A 89 16.97 -7.83 6.91
C GLN A 89 15.93 -7.99 8.03
N GLY A 90 16.17 -7.42 9.22
CA GLY A 90 15.19 -7.42 10.31
C GLY A 90 13.89 -6.69 9.96
N CYS A 91 13.98 -5.54 9.28
CA CYS A 91 12.79 -4.82 8.81
C CYS A 91 12.04 -5.58 7.72
N ILE A 92 12.77 -6.24 6.81
CA ILE A 92 12.18 -7.09 5.76
C ILE A 92 11.39 -8.22 6.40
N THR A 93 12.01 -8.98 7.32
CA THR A 93 11.35 -10.09 8.04
C THR A 93 10.10 -9.62 8.76
N ALA A 94 10.21 -8.56 9.59
CA ALA A 94 9.07 -8.04 10.33
C ALA A 94 7.91 -7.62 9.40
N THR A 95 8.22 -6.94 8.29
CA THR A 95 7.19 -6.49 7.34
C THR A 95 6.54 -7.68 6.61
N VAL A 96 7.31 -8.71 6.24
CA VAL A 96 6.74 -9.93 5.63
C VAL A 96 5.87 -10.68 6.64
N ASP A 97 6.28 -10.74 7.90
CA ASP A 97 5.49 -11.34 8.98
C ASP A 97 4.19 -10.57 9.22
N ASP A 98 4.23 -9.24 9.21
CA ASP A 98 3.03 -8.41 9.26
C ASP A 98 2.07 -8.68 8.10
N ILE A 99 2.59 -8.81 6.87
CA ILE A 99 1.77 -9.17 5.70
C ILE A 99 1.14 -10.56 5.88
N ASN A 100 1.89 -11.53 6.41
CA ASN A 100 1.38 -12.88 6.67
C ASN A 100 0.30 -12.87 7.75
N ASP A 101 0.53 -12.16 8.86
CA ASP A 101 -0.44 -12.03 9.93
C ASP A 101 -1.68 -11.27 9.44
N ALA A 102 -1.55 -10.30 8.53
CA ALA A 102 -2.70 -9.61 7.94
C ALA A 102 -3.63 -10.57 7.18
N LEU A 103 -3.05 -11.57 6.49
CA LEU A 103 -3.78 -12.57 5.72
C LEU A 103 -4.38 -13.68 6.60
N TYR A 104 -3.61 -14.15 7.58
CA TYR A 104 -3.90 -15.42 8.27
C TYR A 104 -4.15 -15.26 9.78
N ASN A 105 -3.56 -14.26 10.43
CA ASN A 105 -3.64 -14.03 11.88
C ASN A 105 -4.02 -12.57 12.23
N PRO A 106 -5.12 -12.01 11.69
CA PRO A 106 -5.38 -10.58 11.78
C PRO A 106 -5.58 -10.07 13.21
N ALA A 107 -5.99 -10.95 14.14
CA ALA A 107 -6.08 -10.61 15.56
C ALA A 107 -4.69 -10.34 16.18
N GLU A 108 -3.67 -11.14 15.82
CA GLU A 108 -2.31 -10.94 16.30
C GLU A 108 -1.69 -9.67 15.71
N LEU A 109 -1.93 -9.42 14.41
CA LEU A 109 -1.50 -8.18 13.77
C LEU A 109 -2.10 -6.93 14.46
N ARG A 110 -3.40 -6.94 14.75
CA ARG A 110 -4.07 -5.82 15.44
C ARG A 110 -3.51 -5.58 16.83
N LYS A 111 -3.17 -6.63 17.59
CA LYS A 111 -2.52 -6.47 18.90
C LYS A 111 -1.16 -5.77 18.76
N ARG A 112 -0.36 -6.15 17.76
CA ARG A 112 0.98 -5.58 17.51
C ARG A 112 0.92 -4.13 17.03
N LEU A 113 -0.03 -3.81 16.15
CA LEU A 113 -0.11 -2.51 15.48
C LEU A 113 -1.13 -1.52 16.06
N ASN A 114 -1.97 -1.98 17.00
CA ASN A 114 -2.97 -1.19 17.72
C ASN A 114 -3.90 -0.38 16.79
N TYR A 115 -4.68 -1.05 15.92
CA TYR A 115 -5.66 -0.42 15.03
C TYR A 115 -6.92 -1.27 14.77
#